data_AF-A0A1I5YK93-F1
#
_entry.id   AF-A0A1I5YK93-F1
#
_cell.length_a   1.000
_cell.length_b   1.000
_cell.length_c   1.000
_cell.angle_alpha   90.00
_cell.angle_beta   90.00
_cell.angle_gamma   90.00
#
_symmetry.space_group_name_H-M   'P 1'
#
loop_
_entity.id
_entity.type
_entity.pdbx_description
1 polymer ?
#
loop_
_entity_poly.entity_id
_entity_poly.type
_entity_poly.pdbx_seq_one_letter_code
_entity_poly.pdbx_strand_id
1 'polypeptide(L)'
;MLEKELLDEKDNRKYFVYMTNRSPHFPMFEEQLKNIENRMYEEIDMGYTNLWVMKRIGILKEQKWTYFPENDLEVIENSGHNQEEKHNYYAFLFLKMDADSPFILYSSFEKVISFSTLEEAVENATELLKKKSSYYPNRVFYVLCGKLLKNYTWH
;
A
#
# COMPACT_ATOMS: atom_id res chain seq x y z
N MET A 1 -2.20 12.63 7.81
CA MET A 1 -1.66 11.25 7.70
C MET A 1 -2.48 10.55 6.65
N LEU A 2 -1.87 10.26 5.50
CA LEU A 2 -2.54 9.66 4.34
C LEU A 2 -3.00 8.22 4.62
N GLU A 3 -2.48 7.59 5.67
CA GLU A 3 -2.83 6.23 6.12
C GLU A 3 -4.34 6.04 6.30
N LYS A 4 -5.05 7.04 6.85
CA LYS A 4 -6.52 6.97 7.00
C LYS A 4 -7.23 7.01 5.65
N GLU A 5 -6.77 7.85 4.74
CA GLU A 5 -7.35 8.05 3.41
C GLU A 5 -7.11 6.83 2.52
N LEU A 6 -5.91 6.23 2.61
CA LEU A 6 -5.57 4.97 1.94
C LEU A 6 -6.49 3.82 2.35
N LEU A 7 -7.06 3.86 3.55
CA LEU A 7 -8.00 2.86 4.07
C LEU A 7 -9.48 3.24 3.87
N ASP A 8 -9.80 4.39 3.27
CA ASP A 8 -11.18 4.82 3.02
C ASP A 8 -11.74 4.24 1.71
N GLU A 9 -12.68 3.31 1.80
CA GLU A 9 -13.29 2.64 0.64
C GLU A 9 -14.03 3.60 -0.30
N LYS A 10 -14.37 4.80 0.16
CA LYS A 10 -15.04 5.83 -0.65
C LYS A 10 -14.08 6.77 -1.35
N ASP A 11 -12.79 6.71 -1.02
CA ASP A 11 -11.77 7.54 -1.66
C ASP A 11 -11.49 7.03 -3.08
N ASN A 12 -11.64 7.91 -4.06
CA ASN A 12 -11.50 7.60 -5.48
C ASN A 12 -10.05 7.61 -5.97
N ARG A 13 -9.08 8.03 -5.14
CA ARG A 13 -7.68 8.03 -5.50
C ARG A 13 -7.15 6.60 -5.55
N LYS A 14 -6.21 6.39 -6.48
CA LYS A 14 -5.82 5.06 -6.95
C LYS A 14 -4.33 4.79 -6.77
N TYR A 15 -3.51 5.82 -6.84
CA TYR A 15 -2.07 5.70 -6.89
C TYR A 15 -1.47 6.30 -5.64
N PHE A 16 -0.59 5.56 -4.96
CA PHE A 16 0.07 6.04 -3.76
C PHE A 16 1.56 5.79 -3.85
N VAL A 17 2.30 6.62 -3.12
CA VAL A 17 3.74 6.47 -2.98
C VAL A 17 4.05 5.83 -1.63
N TYR A 18 4.97 4.86 -1.62
CA TYR A 18 5.51 4.27 -0.40
C TYR A 18 7.03 4.44 -0.34
N MET A 19 7.53 4.90 0.81
CA MET A 19 8.95 5.06 1.11
C MET A 19 9.40 3.91 2.02
N THR A 20 10.30 3.07 1.52
CA THR A 20 10.57 1.76 2.14
C THR A 20 11.21 1.81 3.52
N ASN A 21 11.99 2.85 3.83
CA ASN A 21 12.71 3.00 5.11
C ASN A 21 12.66 4.44 5.65
N ARG A 22 11.58 5.19 5.41
CA ARG A 22 11.46 6.59 5.87
C ARG A 22 10.08 6.87 6.45
N SER A 23 10.04 7.90 7.32
CA SER A 23 8.81 8.52 7.79
C SER A 23 8.76 9.96 7.26
N PRO A 24 7.61 10.43 6.73
CA PRO A 24 6.37 9.67 6.53
C PRO A 24 6.51 8.57 5.47
N HIS A 25 5.86 7.42 5.70
CA HIS A 25 5.94 6.26 4.80
C HIS A 25 5.15 6.47 3.51
N PHE A 26 4.03 7.22 3.58
CA PHE A 26 3.16 7.49 2.45
C PHE A 26 3.15 9.00 2.20
N PRO A 27 4.08 9.53 1.38
CA PRO A 27 4.16 10.97 1.14
C PRO A 27 3.09 11.48 0.16
N MET A 28 2.48 10.60 -0.65
CA MET A 28 1.57 11.03 -1.72
C MET A 28 0.50 9.99 -2.01
N PHE A 29 -0.73 10.46 -2.30
CA PHE A 29 -1.87 9.64 -2.70
C PHE A 29 -2.74 10.45 -3.67
N GLU A 30 -2.92 9.94 -4.89
CA GLU A 30 -3.40 10.67 -6.07
C GLU A 30 -4.36 9.84 -6.92
N GLU A 31 -5.23 10.51 -7.66
CA GLU A 31 -6.17 9.88 -8.60
C GLU A 31 -5.50 9.49 -9.91
N GLN A 32 -4.51 10.25 -10.36
CA GLN A 32 -3.82 10.06 -11.63
C GLN A 32 -2.31 9.84 -11.42
N LEU A 33 -1.76 8.83 -12.10
CA LEU A 33 -0.33 8.51 -12.02
C LEU A 33 0.56 9.70 -12.41
N LYS A 34 0.17 10.44 -13.45
CA LYS A 34 0.88 11.63 -13.93
C LYS A 34 1.08 12.70 -12.85
N ASN A 35 0.14 12.84 -11.91
CA ASN A 35 0.29 13.80 -10.81
C ASN A 35 1.45 13.42 -9.89
N ILE A 36 1.63 12.12 -9.63
CA ILE A 36 2.78 11.62 -8.88
C ILE A 36 4.07 11.92 -9.63
N GLU A 37 4.14 11.56 -10.91
CA GLU A 37 5.35 11.72 -11.72
C GLU A 37 5.81 13.18 -11.83
N ASN A 38 4.87 14.12 -11.92
CA ASN A 38 5.18 15.54 -12.03
C ASN A 38 5.68 16.15 -10.72
N ARG A 39 5.21 15.65 -9.56
CA ARG A 39 5.39 16.31 -8.26
C ARG A 39 6.37 15.59 -7.35
N MET A 40 6.64 14.31 -7.57
CA MET A 40 7.42 13.48 -6.65
C MET A 40 8.82 14.06 -6.40
N TYR A 41 9.50 14.58 -7.41
CA TYR A 41 10.85 15.15 -7.27
C TYR A 41 10.85 16.51 -6.55
N GLU A 42 9.74 17.24 -6.56
CA GLU A 42 9.61 18.55 -5.93
C GLU A 42 9.12 18.45 -4.48
N GLU A 43 8.24 17.47 -4.19
CA GLU A 43 7.53 17.36 -2.91
C GLU A 43 8.07 16.27 -1.98
N ILE A 44 8.85 15.31 -2.49
CA ILE A 44 9.34 14.17 -1.71
C ILE A 44 10.85 14.25 -1.57
N ASP A 45 11.29 14.54 -0.35
CA ASP A 45 12.71 14.60 -0.01
C ASP A 45 13.45 13.33 -0.46
N MET A 46 14.55 13.53 -1.16
CA MET A 46 15.50 12.47 -1.50
C MET A 46 16.26 11.99 -0.26
N GLY A 47 16.75 10.75 -0.30
CA GLY A 47 17.55 10.21 0.80
C GLY A 47 17.60 8.69 0.77
N TYR A 48 18.68 8.16 0.18
CA TYR A 48 19.10 6.75 0.14
C TYR A 48 18.04 5.71 0.54
N THR A 49 16.94 5.70 -0.20
CA THR A 49 15.81 4.77 0.01
C THR A 49 15.21 4.40 -1.34
N ASN A 50 14.21 3.52 -1.33
CA ASN A 50 13.40 3.26 -2.52
C ASN A 50 12.06 3.95 -2.37
N LEU A 51 11.66 4.64 -3.45
CA LEU A 51 10.34 5.20 -3.65
C LEU A 51 9.56 4.25 -4.55
N TRP A 52 8.48 3.70 -4.02
CA TRP A 52 7.58 2.81 -4.74
C TRP A 52 6.33 3.56 -5.13
N VAL A 53 6.02 3.57 -6.42
CA VAL A 53 4.72 4.01 -6.92
C VAL A 53 3.84 2.79 -7.05
N MET A 54 2.73 2.80 -6.32
CA MET A 54 1.84 1.68 -6.13
C MET A 54 0.44 2.03 -6.60
N LYS A 55 -0.31 1.04 -7.09
CA LYS A 55 -1.75 1.13 -7.34
C LYS A 55 -2.51 0.45 -6.21
N ARG A 56 -3.60 1.04 -5.75
CA ARG A 56 -4.46 0.56 -4.66
C ARG A 56 -5.41 -0.51 -5.18
N ILE A 57 -5.21 -1.78 -4.80
CA ILE A 57 -5.96 -2.91 -5.37
C ILE A 57 -7.13 -3.33 -4.48
N GLY A 58 -6.97 -3.24 -3.16
CA GLY A 58 -8.06 -3.54 -2.25
C GLY A 58 -7.67 -3.38 -0.80
N ILE A 59 -8.68 -3.51 0.07
CA ILE A 59 -8.53 -3.37 1.51
C ILE A 59 -9.23 -4.54 2.20
N LEU A 60 -8.57 -5.11 3.19
CA LEU A 60 -9.15 -6.06 4.12
C LEU A 60 -9.46 -5.35 5.44
N LYS A 61 -10.74 -5.25 5.78
CA LYS A 61 -11.22 -4.74 7.09
C LYS A 61 -12.08 -5.79 7.75
N GLU A 62 -11.82 -6.12 9.02
CA GLU A 62 -12.69 -7.01 9.80
C GLU A 62 -12.96 -8.35 9.06
N GLN A 63 -11.95 -8.88 8.37
CA GLN A 63 -12.04 -10.08 7.51
C GLN A 63 -12.92 -9.94 6.25
N LYS A 64 -13.43 -8.75 5.95
CA LYS A 64 -14.12 -8.43 4.70
C LYS A 64 -13.16 -7.80 3.70
N TRP A 65 -12.99 -8.48 2.58
CA TRP A 65 -12.20 -7.98 1.45
C TRP A 65 -13.04 -7.02 0.60
N THR A 66 -12.50 -5.83 0.35
CA THR A 66 -13.03 -4.85 -0.60
C THR A 66 -12.04 -4.74 -1.75
N TYR A 67 -12.47 -5.18 -2.93
CA TYR A 67 -11.69 -5.17 -4.15
C TYR A 67 -12.02 -3.94 -5.00
N PHE A 68 -11.00 -3.31 -5.60
CA PHE A 68 -11.14 -2.20 -6.53
C PHE A 68 -10.81 -2.68 -7.96
N PRO A 69 -11.75 -3.35 -8.66
CA PRO A 69 -11.50 -3.92 -9.98
C PRO A 69 -11.04 -2.89 -11.01
N GLU A 70 -11.55 -1.66 -10.94
CA GLU A 70 -11.16 -0.54 -11.80
C GLU A 70 -9.68 -0.17 -11.66
N ASN A 71 -9.04 -0.57 -10.56
CA ASN A 71 -7.64 -0.34 -10.30
C ASN A 71 -6.76 -1.52 -10.74
N ASP A 72 -7.28 -2.72 -10.93
CA ASP A 72 -6.48 -3.85 -11.41
C ASP A 72 -6.51 -4.03 -12.94
N LEU A 73 -7.39 -3.30 -13.64
CA LEU A 73 -7.39 -3.29 -15.10
C LEU A 73 -6.01 -2.85 -15.63
N GLU A 74 -5.45 -3.65 -16.54
CA GLU A 74 -4.26 -3.32 -17.31
C GLU A 74 -4.57 -2.12 -18.20
N VAL A 75 -4.30 -0.92 -17.67
CA VAL A 75 -4.06 0.20 -18.56
C VAL A 75 -2.64 -0.03 -19.07
N ILE A 76 -2.50 -0.31 -20.36
CA ILE A 76 -1.24 -0.30 -21.10
C ILE A 76 -0.73 1.16 -21.09
N GLU A 77 -0.35 1.66 -19.92
CA GLU A 77 0.36 2.92 -19.80
C GLU A 77 1.83 2.56 -19.99
N ASN A 78 2.33 2.75 -21.22
CA ASN A 78 3.70 2.56 -21.68
C ASN A 78 4.77 2.82 -20.60
N SER A 79 4.99 1.86 -19.71
CA SER A 79 6.05 1.86 -18.71
C SER A 79 7.28 1.28 -19.38
N GLY A 80 8.03 2.17 -20.03
CA GLY A 80 9.37 1.86 -20.52
C GLY A 80 10.18 1.21 -19.41
N HIS A 81 10.72 0.04 -19.71
CA HIS A 81 11.69 -0.71 -18.92
C HIS A 81 11.31 -1.01 -17.47
N ASN A 82 10.77 -2.20 -17.21
CA ASN A 82 11.59 -3.33 -16.75
C ASN A 82 10.73 -4.53 -16.33
N GLN A 83 11.05 -5.66 -16.97
CA GLN A 83 10.98 -7.05 -16.52
C GLN A 83 9.71 -7.55 -15.82
N GLU A 84 9.37 -8.79 -16.17
CA GLU A 84 8.46 -9.69 -15.47
C GLU A 84 8.82 -9.77 -13.97
N GLU A 85 8.48 -8.75 -13.17
CA GLU A 85 8.57 -8.85 -11.73
C GLU A 85 7.52 -9.88 -11.32
N LYS A 86 8.00 -11.07 -10.93
CA LYS A 86 7.16 -12.19 -10.51
C LYS A 86 6.33 -11.87 -9.27
N HIS A 87 6.60 -10.76 -8.57
CA HIS A 87 5.94 -10.38 -7.32
C HIS A 87 5.56 -8.89 -7.31
N ASN A 88 4.36 -8.58 -7.78
CA ASN A 88 3.90 -7.19 -7.89
C ASN A 88 2.90 -6.82 -6.80
N TYR A 89 2.37 -7.76 -6.02
CA TYR A 89 1.39 -7.45 -4.99
C TYR A 89 2.06 -7.35 -3.62
N TYR A 90 1.73 -6.30 -2.86
CA TYR A 90 2.31 -6.03 -1.55
C TYR A 90 1.19 -5.80 -0.54
N ALA A 91 1.30 -6.46 0.62
CA ALA A 91 0.37 -6.28 1.73
C ALA A 91 0.96 -5.35 2.80
N PHE A 92 0.26 -4.26 3.10
CA PHE A 92 0.61 -3.28 4.12
C PHE A 92 -0.33 -3.42 5.31
N LEU A 93 0.20 -3.83 6.45
CA LEU A 93 -0.57 -3.98 7.68
C LEU A 93 -0.65 -2.64 8.42
N PHE A 94 -1.86 -2.19 8.71
CA PHE A 94 -2.14 -1.01 9.50
C PHE A 94 -2.71 -1.40 10.86
N LEU A 95 -2.34 -0.64 11.88
CA LEU A 95 -2.78 -0.81 13.25
C LEU A 95 -3.47 0.47 13.72
N LYS A 96 -4.55 0.28 14.48
CA LYS A 96 -5.19 1.30 15.29
C LYS A 96 -5.28 0.79 16.73
N MET A 97 -4.67 1.53 17.66
CA MET A 97 -4.50 1.11 19.07
C MET A 97 -5.80 1.17 19.87
N ASP A 98 -6.64 2.17 19.61
CA ASP A 98 -7.95 2.39 20.22
C ASP A 98 -8.87 3.14 19.24
N ALA A 99 -10.14 3.34 19.59
CA ALA A 99 -11.14 3.94 18.70
C ALA A 99 -10.82 5.37 18.23
N ASP A 100 -10.03 6.13 18.99
CA ASP A 100 -9.72 7.53 18.70
C ASP A 100 -8.32 7.72 18.07
N SER A 101 -7.49 6.68 18.12
CA SER A 101 -6.15 6.66 17.55
C SER A 101 -6.16 6.68 16.01
N PRO A 102 -5.16 7.33 15.38
CA PRO A 102 -4.95 7.23 13.94
C PRO A 102 -4.53 5.80 13.55
N PHE A 103 -4.82 5.43 12.30
CA PHE A 103 -4.17 4.27 11.71
C PHE A 103 -2.70 4.58 11.47
N ILE A 104 -1.83 3.67 11.90
CA ILE A 104 -0.39 3.72 11.66
C ILE A 104 0.05 2.48 10.90
N LEU A 105 1.04 2.64 10.02
CA LEU A 105 1.66 1.50 9.36
C LEU A 105 2.40 0.64 10.41
N TYR A 106 2.11 -0.65 10.45
CA TYR A 106 2.76 -1.63 11.33
C TYR A 106 4.11 -2.12 10.77
N SER A 107 4.81 -1.28 10.00
CA SER A 107 6.07 -1.63 9.31
C SER A 107 7.29 -1.61 10.23
N SER A 108 7.28 -0.81 11.30
CA SER A 108 8.42 -0.72 12.23
C SER A 108 8.76 -2.05 12.92
N PHE A 109 7.84 -3.02 12.86
CA PHE A 109 7.99 -4.34 13.49
C PHE A 109 7.88 -5.51 12.49
N GLU A 110 7.45 -5.27 11.25
CA GLU A 110 7.24 -6.32 10.24
C GLU A 110 7.60 -5.85 8.83
N LYS A 111 8.27 -6.73 8.08
CA LYS A 111 8.61 -6.46 6.68
C LYS A 111 7.33 -6.46 5.84
N VAL A 112 7.26 -5.55 4.87
CA VAL A 112 6.25 -5.62 3.80
C VAL A 112 6.52 -6.88 2.98
N ILE A 113 5.48 -7.70 2.78
CA ILE A 113 5.56 -8.98 2.07
C ILE A 113 5.08 -8.79 0.63
N SER A 114 5.80 -9.38 -0.33
CA SER A 114 5.47 -9.38 -1.75
C SER A 114 4.90 -10.73 -2.20
N PHE A 115 3.95 -10.72 -3.13
CA PHE A 115 3.22 -11.88 -3.64
C PHE A 115 3.12 -11.84 -5.16
N SER A 116 3.01 -13.01 -5.76
CA SER A 116 2.96 -13.16 -7.21
C SER A 116 1.58 -12.86 -7.77
N THR A 117 0.55 -13.27 -7.01
CA THR A 117 -0.85 -13.10 -7.39
C THR A 117 -1.61 -12.32 -6.33
N LEU A 118 -2.77 -11.79 -6.74
CA LEU A 118 -3.67 -11.11 -5.82
C LEU A 118 -4.26 -12.12 -4.82
N GLU A 119 -4.56 -13.33 -5.27
CA GLU A 119 -5.12 -14.41 -4.45
C GLU A 119 -4.17 -14.76 -3.30
N GLU A 120 -2.87 -14.93 -3.58
CA GLU A 120 -1.84 -15.17 -2.57
C GLU A 120 -1.77 -14.03 -1.55
N ALA A 121 -1.81 -12.78 -2.03
CA ALA A 121 -1.77 -11.61 -1.17
C ALA A 121 -3.00 -11.54 -0.25
N VAL A 122 -4.20 -11.84 -0.76
CA VAL A 122 -5.45 -11.81 0.01
C VAL A 122 -5.52 -12.96 1.02
N GLU A 123 -5.10 -14.17 0.63
CA GLU A 123 -5.04 -15.32 1.53
C GLU A 123 -4.10 -15.04 2.71
N ASN A 124 -2.87 -14.59 2.42
CA ASN A 124 -1.90 -14.27 3.44
C ASN A 124 -2.36 -13.11 4.34
N ALA A 125 -2.92 -12.04 3.75
CA ALA A 125 -3.47 -10.92 4.52
C ALA A 125 -4.60 -11.35 5.47
N THR A 126 -5.45 -12.29 5.03
CA THR A 126 -6.55 -12.83 5.83
C THR A 126 -6.04 -13.64 7.01
N GLU A 127 -5.08 -14.53 6.77
CA GLU A 127 -4.44 -15.31 7.85
C GLU A 127 -3.71 -14.40 8.83
N LEU A 128 -2.96 -13.42 8.33
CA LEU A 128 -2.23 -12.46 9.13
C LEU A 128 -3.19 -11.66 10.02
N LEU A 129 -4.29 -11.14 9.47
CA LEU A 129 -5.28 -10.36 10.22
C LEU A 129 -5.96 -11.22 11.29
N LYS A 130 -6.32 -12.48 10.99
CA LYS A 130 -6.86 -13.43 11.99
C LYS A 130 -5.87 -13.66 13.12
N LYS A 131 -4.60 -13.92 12.79
CA LYS A 131 -3.53 -14.14 13.76
C LYS A 131 -3.34 -12.91 14.65
N LYS A 132 -3.22 -11.72 14.07
CA LYS A 132 -3.01 -10.46 14.81
C LYS A 132 -4.18 -10.10 15.71
N SER A 133 -5.40 -10.26 15.22
CA SER A 133 -6.61 -9.99 16.00
C SER A 133 -6.77 -10.97 17.18
N SER A 134 -6.33 -12.22 17.02
CA SER A 134 -6.30 -13.20 18.10
C SER A 134 -5.27 -12.87 19.19
N TYR A 135 -4.05 -12.47 18.81
CA TYR A 135 -3.01 -12.08 19.76
C TYR A 135 -3.28 -10.73 20.45
N TYR A 136 -3.96 -9.82 19.77
CA TYR A 136 -4.21 -8.46 20.25
C TYR A 136 -5.69 -8.09 20.10
N PRO A 137 -6.58 -8.64 20.94
CA PRO A 137 -8.04 -8.48 20.80
C PRO A 137 -8.52 -7.03 20.98
N ASN A 138 -7.73 -6.19 21.66
CA ASN A 138 -8.06 -4.78 21.88
C ASN A 138 -7.54 -3.85 20.78
N ARG A 139 -6.95 -4.38 19.71
CA ARG A 139 -6.37 -3.62 18.60
C ARG A 139 -7.11 -3.90 17.32
N VAL A 140 -7.24 -2.88 16.48
CA VAL A 140 -7.85 -3.02 15.15
C VAL A 140 -6.75 -3.08 14.11
N PHE A 141 -6.77 -4.12 13.28
CA PHE A 141 -5.82 -4.31 12.18
C PHE A 141 -6.56 -4.28 10.86
N TYR A 142 -6.06 -3.50 9.90
CA TYR A 142 -6.50 -3.50 8.51
C TYR A 142 -5.32 -3.79 7.58
N VAL A 143 -5.59 -4.32 6.40
CA VAL A 143 -4.57 -4.54 5.38
C VAL A 143 -4.94 -3.79 4.12
N LEU A 144 -3.99 -3.03 3.57
CA LEU A 144 -4.05 -2.49 2.22
C LEU A 144 -3.23 -3.40 1.31
N CYS A 145 -3.80 -3.85 0.19
CA CYS A 145 -3.01 -4.48 -0.86
C CYS A 145 -2.75 -3.47 -1.98
N GLY A 146 -1.47 -3.30 -2.31
CA GLY A 146 -1.03 -2.48 -3.43
C GLY A 146 -0.37 -3.34 -4.51
N LYS A 147 -0.45 -2.89 -5.76
CA LYS A 147 0.33 -3.42 -6.88
C LYS A 147 1.46 -2.46 -7.20
N LEU A 148 2.69 -2.93 -7.20
CA LEU A 148 3.86 -2.14 -7.57
C LEU A 148 3.79 -1.80 -9.06
N LEU A 149 3.93 -0.52 -9.37
CA LEU A 149 3.98 -0.03 -10.75
C LEU A 149 5.40 0.38 -11.12
N LYS A 150 6.08 1.10 -10.22
CA LYS A 150 7.43 1.62 -10.44
C LYS A 150 8.23 1.61 -9.14
N ASN A 151 9.51 1.27 -9.25
CA ASN A 151 10.45 1.28 -8.15
C ASN A 151 11.63 2.19 -8.51
N TYR A 152 11.80 3.28 -7.76
CA TYR A 152 12.84 4.27 -7.97
C TYR A 152 13.87 4.21 -6.85
N THR A 153 15.15 4.17 -7.20
CA THR A 153 16.23 4.48 -6.27
C THR A 153 16.18 5.98 -5.96
N TRP A 154 15.80 6.36 -4.74
CA TRP A 154 15.48 7.73 -4.35
C TRP A 154 16.64 8.37 -3.54
N HIS A 155 17.55 9.04 -4.26
CA HIS A 155 18.79 9.63 -3.75
C HIS A 155 19.03 11.00 -4.34
#